data_AF-A0AAE1WZF8-F1
#
_entry.id   AF-A0AAE1WZF8-F1
#
_cell.length_a   1.000
_cell.length_b   1.000
_cell.length_c   1.000
_cell.angle_alpha   90.00
_cell.angle_beta   90.00
_cell.angle_gamma   90.00
#
_symmetry.space_group_name_H-M   'P 1'
#
loop_
_entity.id
_entity.type
_entity.pdbx_description
1 polymer ?
#
loop_
_entity_poly.entity_id
_entity_poly.type
_entity_poly.pdbx_seq_one_letter_code
_entity_poly.pdbx_strand_id
1 'polypeptide(L)'
;MTVFGQEECPLGLEKIGWKIAQNCKGLPLAIVVIGGLLSIDSKEKDWEQIAKDVNSAVARNVGNQLMEILYLSYNSLPHHLKACFLYMGVFPEDHEIFVSQLIKLWIAEGFIKPLIPKSLEEVAEDYLKDLIGRSLIQVGKRTHNGEIKTC
;
A
#
# COMPACT_ATOMS: atom_id res chain seq x y z
N MET A 1 -23.22 -5.61 -4.42
CA MET A 1 -21.83 -5.37 -3.96
C MET A 1 -21.64 -3.86 -3.91
N THR A 2 -21.94 -3.24 -2.77
CA THR A 2 -21.61 -1.82 -2.54
C THR A 2 -20.17 -1.77 -2.10
N VAL A 3 -19.29 -1.27 -2.98
CA VAL A 3 -17.83 -1.20 -2.77
C VAL A 3 -17.46 -0.12 -1.74
N PHE A 4 -18.39 0.79 -1.44
CA PHE A 4 -18.27 1.81 -0.41
C PHE A 4 -19.31 1.54 0.68
N GLY A 5 -18.87 1.49 1.94
CA GLY A 5 -19.74 1.29 3.10
C GLY A 5 -20.83 2.37 3.18
N GLN A 6 -21.98 2.03 3.76
CA GLN A 6 -23.11 2.93 3.98
C GLN A 6 -22.87 4.00 5.06
N GLU A 7 -21.61 4.30 5.38
CA GLU A 7 -21.26 5.36 6.32
C GLU A 7 -21.04 6.65 5.55
N GLU A 8 -21.77 7.71 5.91
CA GLU A 8 -21.54 9.04 5.36
C GLU A 8 -20.11 9.49 5.71
N CYS A 9 -19.33 9.86 4.68
CA CYS A 9 -18.01 10.42 4.88
C CYS A 9 -18.12 11.70 5.72
N PRO A 10 -17.38 11.82 6.84
CA PRO A 10 -17.38 13.05 7.64
C PRO A 10 -17.05 14.27 6.76
N LEU A 11 -17.85 15.34 6.84
CA LEU A 11 -17.69 16.56 6.03
C LEU A 11 -16.29 17.19 6.11
N GLY A 12 -15.58 17.00 7.23
CA GLY A 12 -14.18 17.42 7.39
C GLY A 12 -13.23 16.65 6.46
N LEU A 13 -13.38 15.33 6.39
CA LEU A 13 -12.59 14.44 5.55
C LEU A 13 -12.91 14.62 4.06
N GLU A 14 -14.15 14.94 3.69
CA GLU A 14 -14.51 15.20 2.30
C GLU A 14 -13.68 16.35 1.70
N LYS A 15 -13.55 17.47 2.44
CA LYS A 15 -12.76 18.63 1.99
C LYS A 15 -11.27 18.31 1.87
N ILE A 16 -10.73 17.56 2.83
CA ILE A 16 -9.31 17.16 2.81
C ILE A 16 -9.06 16.17 1.67
N GLY A 17 -9.93 15.17 1.50
CA GLY A 17 -9.89 14.19 0.42
C GLY A 17 -9.93 14.84 -0.96
N TRP A 18 -10.80 15.85 -1.15
CA TRP A 18 -10.83 16.62 -2.39
C TRP A 18 -9.50 17.33 -2.68
N LYS A 19 -8.90 17.96 -1.66
CA LYS A 19 -7.60 18.63 -1.81
C LYS A 19 -6.50 17.64 -2.16
N ILE A 20 -6.50 16.45 -1.56
CA ILE A 20 -5.55 15.37 -1.87
C ILE A 20 -5.74 14.93 -3.33
N ALA A 21 -6.97 14.66 -3.76
CA ALA A 21 -7.26 14.22 -5.13
C ALA A 21 -6.81 15.25 -6.18
N GLN A 22 -7.01 16.55 -5.92
CA GLN A 22 -6.50 17.63 -6.77
C GLN A 22 -4.96 17.64 -6.85
N ASN A 23 -4.27 17.26 -5.78
CA ASN A 23 -2.81 17.18 -5.76
C ASN A 23 -2.29 15.97 -6.54
N CYS A 24 -3.06 14.90 -6.69
CA CYS A 24 -2.71 13.76 -7.54
C CYS A 24 -2.73 14.07 -9.05
N LYS A 25 -3.12 15.30 -9.47
CA LYS A 25 -3.10 15.79 -10.86
C LYS A 25 -3.78 14.87 -11.88
N GLY A 26 -4.79 14.12 -11.46
CA GLY A 26 -5.53 13.20 -12.33
C GLY A 26 -4.80 11.91 -12.67
N LEU A 27 -3.66 11.62 -12.04
CA LEU A 27 -2.95 10.33 -12.21
C LEU A 27 -3.69 9.23 -11.44
N PRO A 28 -4.27 8.20 -12.11
CA PRO A 28 -5.05 7.19 -11.42
C PRO A 28 -4.24 6.41 -10.38
N LEU A 29 -2.99 6.05 -10.71
CA LEU A 29 -2.11 5.31 -9.80
C LEU A 29 -1.76 6.13 -8.55
N ALA A 30 -1.56 7.44 -8.69
CA ALA A 30 -1.32 8.32 -7.54
C ALA A 30 -2.53 8.33 -6.58
N ILE A 31 -3.74 8.37 -7.12
CA ILE A 31 -4.98 8.32 -6.32
C ILE A 31 -5.08 6.99 -5.56
N VAL A 32 -4.81 5.87 -6.24
CA VAL A 32 -4.84 4.53 -5.63
C VAL A 32 -3.81 4.41 -4.52
N VAL A 33 -2.58 4.84 -4.76
CA VAL A 33 -1.47 4.76 -3.79
C VAL A 33 -1.74 5.63 -2.57
N ILE A 34 -2.25 6.85 -2.74
CA ILE A 34 -2.61 7.72 -1.60
C ILE A 34 -3.85 7.21 -0.88
N GLY A 35 -4.85 6.68 -1.61
CA GLY A 35 -6.01 6.02 -1.01
C GLY A 35 -5.59 4.84 -0.13
N GLY A 36 -4.65 4.02 -0.60
CA GLY A 36 -4.05 2.93 0.19
C GLY A 36 -3.22 3.43 1.37
N LEU A 37 -2.55 4.58 1.27
CA LEU A 37 -1.88 5.20 2.41
C LEU A 37 -2.87 5.68 3.48
N LEU A 38 -4.01 6.23 3.05
CA LEU A 38 -5.07 6.75 3.93
C LEU A 38 -5.96 5.64 4.52
N SER A 39 -6.06 4.47 3.89
CA SER A 39 -6.93 3.37 4.36
C SER A 39 -6.47 2.75 5.69
N ILE A 40 -5.27 3.09 6.15
CA ILE A 40 -4.60 2.45 7.28
C ILE A 40 -4.85 3.26 8.53
N ASP A 41 -5.91 2.91 9.24
CA ASP A 41 -6.22 3.35 10.61
C ASP A 41 -5.91 4.83 10.88
N SER A 42 -6.19 5.67 9.89
CA SER A 42 -5.76 7.05 9.85
C SER A 42 -6.82 7.91 10.52
N LYS A 43 -6.41 8.64 11.55
CA LYS A 43 -7.27 9.63 12.19
C LYS A 43 -7.36 10.86 11.29
N GLU A 44 -8.38 11.69 11.47
CA GLU A 44 -8.56 12.92 10.68
C GLU A 44 -7.32 13.84 10.66
N LYS A 45 -6.56 13.88 11.76
CA LYS A 45 -5.28 14.63 11.82
C LYS A 45 -4.21 14.07 10.87
N ASP A 46 -4.22 12.77 10.62
CA ASP A 46 -3.27 12.12 9.71
C ASP A 46 -3.58 12.49 8.25
N TRP A 47 -4.86 12.71 7.91
CA TRP A 47 -5.27 13.17 6.57
C TRP A 47 -4.74 14.57 6.25
N GLU A 48 -4.78 15.50 7.20
CA GLU A 48 -4.24 16.85 6.99
C GLU A 48 -2.73 16.83 6.76
N GLN A 49 -2.00 16.00 7.52
CA GLN A 49 -0.56 15.87 7.37
C GLN A 49 -0.23 15.22 6.01
N ILE A 50 -0.91 14.14 5.65
CA ILE A 50 -0.75 13.50 4.34
C ILE A 50 -1.07 14.47 3.20
N ALA A 51 -2.11 15.30 3.33
CA ALA A 51 -2.42 16.32 2.33
C ALA A 51 -1.28 17.34 2.14
N LYS A 52 -0.60 17.73 3.22
CA LYS A 52 0.58 18.61 3.16
C LYS A 52 1.76 17.89 2.52
N ASP A 53 2.01 16.64 2.89
CA ASP A 53 3.12 15.85 2.39
C ASP A 53 2.97 15.57 0.89
N VAL A 54 1.78 15.19 0.44
CA VAL A 54 1.46 15.01 -0.99
C VAL A 54 1.66 16.31 -1.76
N ASN A 55 1.17 17.45 -1.23
CA ASN A 55 1.35 18.75 -1.89
C ASN A 55 2.84 19.11 -2.02
N SER A 56 3.63 18.85 -0.97
CA SER A 56 5.08 19.09 -0.99
C SER A 56 5.79 18.18 -1.99
N ALA A 57 5.46 16.88 -2.00
CA ALA A 57 6.01 15.88 -2.91
C ALA A 57 5.76 16.26 -4.38
N VAL A 58 4.52 16.65 -4.71
CA VAL A 58 4.11 17.05 -6.06
C VAL A 58 4.76 18.36 -6.51
N ALA A 59 4.99 19.30 -5.57
CA ALA A 59 5.69 20.55 -5.86
C ALA A 59 7.21 20.36 -6.06
N ARG A 60 7.80 19.34 -5.45
CA ARG A 60 9.25 19.07 -5.50
C ARG A 60 9.72 18.69 -6.90
N ASN A 61 8.92 17.90 -7.63
CA ASN A 61 9.29 17.46 -8.97
C ASN A 61 8.07 17.38 -9.90
N VAL A 62 7.82 18.47 -10.64
CA VAL A 62 6.69 18.58 -11.57
C VAL A 62 6.74 17.54 -12.69
N GLY A 63 7.92 17.07 -13.08
CA GLY A 63 8.09 16.04 -14.12
C GLY A 63 7.99 14.60 -13.61
N ASN A 64 8.02 14.38 -12.29
CA ASN A 64 8.07 13.03 -11.72
C ASN A 64 7.20 12.87 -10.46
N GLN A 65 6.03 13.51 -10.48
CA GLN A 65 5.09 13.55 -9.35
C GLN A 65 4.67 12.15 -8.88
N LEU A 66 4.55 11.20 -9.82
CA LEU A 66 4.21 9.82 -9.49
C LEU A 66 5.28 9.15 -8.62
N MET A 67 6.57 9.30 -8.98
CA MET A 67 7.66 8.72 -8.19
C MET A 67 7.75 9.36 -6.81
N GLU A 68 7.47 10.66 -6.70
CA GLU A 68 7.40 11.36 -5.43
C GLU A 68 6.29 10.82 -4.52
N ILE A 69 5.12 10.52 -5.08
CA ILE A 69 4.00 9.90 -4.37
C ILE A 69 4.32 8.45 -3.96
N LEU A 70 4.91 7.66 -4.86
CA LEU A 70 5.36 6.30 -4.54
C LEU A 70 6.41 6.30 -3.43
N TYR A 71 7.35 7.25 -3.49
CA TYR A 71 8.37 7.43 -2.46
C TYR A 71 7.78 7.82 -1.11
N LEU A 72 6.76 8.70 -1.10
CA LEU A 72 6.01 9.03 0.11
C LEU A 72 5.37 7.78 0.73
N SER A 73 4.67 6.98 -0.07
CA SER A 73 4.05 5.74 0.43
C SER A 73 5.07 4.73 0.94
N TYR A 74 6.21 4.59 0.27
CA TYR A 74 7.31 3.77 0.75
C TYR A 74 7.90 4.28 2.08
N ASN A 75 8.05 5.60 2.23
CA ASN A 75 8.60 6.18 3.45
C ASN A 75 7.68 5.98 4.65
N SER A 76 6.38 6.04 4.44
CA SER A 76 5.34 5.80 5.44
C SER A 76 5.16 4.32 5.81
N LEU A 77 5.85 3.39 5.12
CA LEU A 77 5.81 1.98 5.51
C LEU A 77 6.50 1.75 6.87
N PRO A 78 5.92 0.91 7.74
CA PRO A 78 6.64 0.31 8.85
C PRO A 78 7.94 -0.34 8.38
N HIS A 79 9.00 -0.20 9.18
CA HIS A 79 10.35 -0.66 8.81
C HIS A 79 10.40 -2.14 8.37
N HIS A 80 9.61 -3.01 9.02
CA HIS A 80 9.57 -4.43 8.71
C HIS A 80 8.97 -4.77 7.33
N LEU A 81 8.13 -3.89 6.75
CA LEU A 81 7.54 -4.10 5.43
C LEU A 81 8.43 -3.60 4.29
N LYS A 82 9.37 -2.68 4.57
CA LYS A 82 10.18 -2.03 3.54
C LYS A 82 11.02 -3.03 2.75
N ALA A 83 11.67 -3.97 3.44
CA ALA A 83 12.49 -5.00 2.80
C ALA A 83 11.63 -5.93 1.91
N CYS A 84 10.47 -6.35 2.41
CA CYS A 84 9.53 -7.20 1.67
C CYS A 84 9.05 -6.53 0.37
N PHE A 85 8.69 -5.24 0.45
CA PHE A 85 8.27 -4.47 -0.73
C PHE A 85 9.41 -4.28 -1.73
N LEU A 86 10.62 -3.92 -1.28
CA LEU A 86 11.76 -3.75 -2.18
C LEU A 86 12.16 -5.04 -2.88
N TYR A 87 11.98 -6.19 -2.22
CA TYR A 87 12.28 -7.50 -2.81
C TYR A 87 11.42 -7.82 -4.03
N MET A 88 10.26 -7.18 -4.18
CA MET A 88 9.42 -7.33 -5.38
C MET A 88 10.18 -6.93 -6.65
N GLY A 89 11.15 -6.01 -6.56
CA GLY A 89 11.98 -5.59 -7.68
C GLY A 89 12.98 -6.64 -8.20
N VAL A 90 13.10 -7.80 -7.53
CA VAL A 90 13.92 -8.93 -8.01
C VAL A 90 13.20 -9.69 -9.13
N PHE A 91 11.86 -9.63 -9.18
CA PHE A 91 11.08 -10.28 -10.22
C PHE A 91 11.05 -9.43 -11.49
N PRO A 92 10.90 -10.06 -12.67
CA PRO A 92 10.74 -9.33 -13.93
C PRO A 92 9.51 -8.42 -13.91
N GLU A 93 9.54 -7.38 -14.74
CA GLU A 93 8.39 -6.51 -14.98
C GLU A 93 7.18 -7.32 -15.46
N ASP A 94 5.98 -6.97 -14.96
CA ASP A 94 4.70 -7.62 -15.24
C ASP A 94 4.65 -9.14 -14.95
N HIS A 95 5.57 -9.66 -14.14
CA HIS A 95 5.58 -11.05 -13.76
C HIS A 95 4.55 -11.36 -12.67
N GLU A 96 3.69 -12.35 -12.92
CA GLU A 96 2.75 -12.86 -11.91
C GLU A 96 3.48 -13.75 -10.90
N ILE A 97 3.51 -13.35 -9.63
CA ILE A 97 4.29 -14.02 -8.58
C ILE A 97 3.39 -14.94 -7.75
N PHE A 98 3.77 -16.20 -7.58
CA PHE A 98 3.07 -17.10 -6.66
C PHE A 98 3.31 -16.71 -5.21
N VAL A 99 2.24 -16.46 -4.45
CA VAL A 99 2.32 -16.04 -3.04
C VAL A 99 3.07 -17.06 -2.18
N SER A 100 2.84 -18.36 -2.43
CA SER A 100 3.54 -19.43 -1.71
C SER A 100 5.05 -19.47 -1.95
N GLN A 101 5.51 -18.98 -3.11
CA GLN A 101 6.93 -18.82 -3.40
C GLN A 101 7.47 -17.54 -2.74
N LEU A 102 6.75 -16.43 -2.86
CA LEU A 102 7.14 -15.15 -2.28
C LEU A 102 7.34 -15.24 -0.76
N ILE A 103 6.42 -15.88 -0.05
CA ILE A 103 6.52 -16.10 1.41
C ILE A 103 7.80 -16.84 1.77
N LYS A 104 8.11 -17.94 1.06
CA LYS A 104 9.32 -18.73 1.30
C LYS A 104 10.59 -17.91 1.06
N LEU A 105 10.59 -17.06 0.05
CA LEU A 105 11.72 -16.17 -0.25
C LEU A 105 11.90 -15.14 0.85
N TRP A 106 10.84 -14.43 1.28
CA TRP A 106 10.94 -13.46 2.37
C TRP A 106 11.41 -14.08 3.69
N ILE A 107 11.00 -15.32 3.98
CA ILE A 107 11.47 -16.08 5.15
C ILE A 107 12.96 -16.42 4.99
N ALA A 108 13.37 -16.94 3.82
CA ALA A 108 14.75 -17.32 3.56
C ALA A 108 15.73 -16.13 3.61
N GLU A 109 15.30 -14.95 3.17
CA GLU A 109 16.06 -13.69 3.26
C GLU A 109 16.07 -13.11 4.68
N GLY A 110 15.32 -13.70 5.62
CA GLY A 110 15.27 -13.26 7.01
C GLY A 110 14.49 -11.97 7.25
N PHE A 111 13.62 -11.57 6.31
CA PHE A 111 12.79 -10.37 6.46
C PHE A 111 11.67 -10.57 7.50
N ILE A 112 11.26 -11.81 7.69
CA ILE A 112 10.17 -12.19 8.59
C ILE A 112 10.73 -12.50 9.97
N LYS A 113 10.27 -11.76 10.98
CA LYS A 113 10.65 -11.98 12.37
C LYS A 113 9.64 -12.91 13.06
N PRO A 114 10.10 -13.82 13.94
CA PRO A 114 9.19 -14.65 14.73
C PRO A 114 8.30 -13.77 15.61
N LEU A 115 6.98 -14.01 15.57
CA LEU A 115 6.01 -13.32 16.42
C LEU A 115 5.07 -14.35 17.03
N ILE A 116 5.35 -14.79 18.26
CA ILE A 116 4.54 -15.78 18.97
C ILE A 116 3.13 -15.21 19.23
N PRO A 117 2.05 -15.97 18.97
CA PRO A 117 2.02 -17.40 18.65
C PRO A 117 2.03 -17.76 17.15
N LYS A 118 2.22 -16.80 16.25
CA LYS A 118 2.16 -17.00 14.80
C LYS A 118 3.40 -17.72 14.24
N SER A 119 3.19 -18.54 13.21
CA SER A 119 4.27 -19.06 12.37
C SER A 119 4.90 -17.95 11.53
N LEU A 120 6.07 -18.23 10.94
CA LEU A 120 6.71 -17.27 10.03
C LEU A 120 5.86 -17.08 8.77
N GLU A 121 5.19 -18.13 8.29
CA GLU A 121 4.29 -18.08 7.15
C GLU A 121 3.09 -17.17 7.44
N GLU A 122 2.47 -17.29 8.61
CA GLU A 122 1.35 -16.44 9.01
C GLU A 122 1.77 -14.96 9.11
N VAL A 123 2.95 -14.68 9.69
CA VAL A 123 3.48 -13.30 9.74
C VAL A 123 3.75 -12.76 8.34
N ALA A 124 4.31 -13.57 7.44
CA ALA A 124 4.59 -13.18 6.07
C ALA A 124 3.30 -12.90 5.28
N GLU A 125 2.26 -13.71 5.48
CA GLU A 125 0.94 -13.46 4.89
C GLU A 125 0.33 -12.15 5.38
N ASP A 126 0.46 -11.85 6.67
CA ASP A 126 -0.02 -10.59 7.23
C ASP A 126 0.74 -9.40 6.63
N TYR A 127 2.05 -9.52 6.42
CA TYR A 127 2.85 -8.49 5.76
C TYR A 127 2.39 -8.27 4.31
N LEU A 128 2.11 -9.35 3.58
CA LEU A 128 1.56 -9.26 2.22
C LEU A 128 0.19 -8.58 2.21
N LYS A 129 -0.70 -8.96 3.14
CA LYS A 129 -2.04 -8.36 3.28
C LYS A 129 -1.94 -6.87 3.60
N ASP A 130 -1.01 -6.45 4.45
CA ASP A 130 -0.80 -5.04 4.79
C ASP A 130 -0.27 -4.26 3.56
N LEU A 131 0.68 -4.81 2.81
CA LEU A 131 1.16 -4.21 1.55
C LEU A 131 0.07 -4.10 0.48
N ILE A 132 -0.85 -5.05 0.41
CA ILE A 132 -2.03 -5.01 -0.47
C ILE A 132 -3.04 -3.97 0.02
N GLY A 133 -3.32 -3.90 1.33
CA GLY A 133 -4.18 -2.88 1.92
C GLY A 133 -3.68 -1.46 1.66
N ARG A 134 -2.35 -1.31 1.59
CA ARG A 134 -1.62 -0.10 1.21
C ARG A 134 -1.62 0.21 -0.29
N SER A 135 -2.21 -0.67 -1.10
CA SER A 135 -2.19 -0.58 -2.57
C SER A 135 -0.79 -0.53 -3.19
N LEU A 136 0.21 -1.10 -2.51
CA LEU A 136 1.58 -1.21 -3.01
C LEU A 136 1.83 -2.53 -3.76
N ILE A 137 1.07 -3.57 -3.43
CA ILE A 137 1.05 -4.85 -4.15
C ILE A 137 -0.37 -5.08 -4.65
N GLN A 138 -0.50 -5.50 -5.90
CA GLN A 138 -1.79 -5.84 -6.50
C GLN A 138 -2.06 -7.34 -6.34
N VAL A 139 -3.34 -7.71 -6.33
CA VAL A 139 -3.74 -9.12 -6.32
C VAL A 139 -3.93 -9.57 -7.76
N GLY A 140 -3.22 -10.62 -8.17
CA GLY A 140 -3.42 -11.27 -9.46
C GLY A 140 -4.63 -12.19 -9.43
N LYS A 141 -4.48 -13.35 -8.78
CA LYS A 141 -5.53 -14.39 -8.70
C LYS A 141 -5.86 -14.74 -7.27
N ARG A 142 -7.11 -15.12 -7.05
CA ARG A 142 -7.59 -15.71 -5.80
C ARG A 142 -7.99 -17.17 -6.00
N THR A 143 -7.90 -17.97 -4.94
CA THR A 143 -8.47 -19.32 -4.92
C THR A 143 -9.98 -19.25 -4.78
N HIS A 144 -10.67 -20.38 -4.94
CA HIS A 144 -12.12 -20.48 -4.71
C HIS A 144 -12.52 -20.13 -3.27
N ASN A 145 -11.58 -20.27 -2.32
CA ASN A 145 -11.77 -19.92 -0.91
C ASN A 145 -11.44 -18.45 -0.61
N GLY A 146 -11.10 -17.65 -1.61
CA GLY A 146 -10.79 -16.22 -1.47
C GLY A 146 -9.34 -15.90 -1.07
N GLU A 147 -8.51 -16.91 -0.83
CA GLU A 147 -7.08 -16.75 -0.53
C GLU A 147 -6.32 -16.21 -1.75
N ILE A 148 -5.26 -15.44 -1.51
CA ILE A 148 -4.46 -14.85 -2.59
C ILE A 148 -3.50 -15.92 -3.12
N LYS A 149 -3.64 -16.23 -4.41
CA LYS A 149 -2.82 -17.25 -5.09
C LYS A 149 -1.59 -16.62 -5.75
N THR A 150 -1.81 -15.48 -6.41
CA THR A 150 -0.76 -14.71 -7.09
C THR A 150 -0.94 -13.23 -6.82
N CYS A 151 0.17 -12.50 -6.86
CA CYS A 151 0.25 -11.05 -6.82
C CYS A 151 1.07 -10.54 -8.01
#